data_AF-A0A7K4IFB0-F1
#
_entry.id   AF-A0A7K4IFB0-F1
#
_cell.length_a   1.000
_cell.length_b   1.000
_cell.length_c   1.000
_cell.angle_alpha   90.00
_cell.angle_beta   90.00
_cell.angle_gamma   90.00
#
_symmetry.space_group_name_H-M   'P 1'
#
loop_
_entity.id
_entity.type
_entity.pdbx_description
1 polymer ?
#
loop_
_entity_poly.entity_id
_entity_poly.type
_entity_poly.pdbx_seq_one_letter_code
_entity_poly.pdbx_strand_id
1 'polypeptide(L)'
;MPNSGVFVTLYDTDTLSLYLSRGVYGTLMHPAEDLRRSMHFHTLGDYACTRGETHVFFFLKRYIVYGGQVVGPKNQGAFFLNGTTSPMGEKQRAPLVWDESKRTPRYSPCAEPGVFQVGDKGRYSQPYLILFEDSSGLKGRAIASDQLYFRLGRYPYPLPTNSIQDMSFCTMTPGEVSVALELLKRDCKKQYPVESKESVELDGHPMPFKPDYGIGSVCEAYRKSELLNEAHLEASVLSNPELLPKSMRPGTATVCRQVPISPFKPYQMDRADICYYSDPLIRDGTLPSKVIELKNKPAGTREIEQVTRYFDWLQLVGENAVKDTELILYAPSFRRTARLGQEYRDNIHLVSFDSSSHEQEQL
;
A
#
# COMPACT_ATOMS: atom_id res chain seq x y z
N MET A 1 8.39 12.67 -9.51
CA MET A 1 8.34 11.72 -8.38
C MET A 1 9.32 10.61 -8.70
N PRO A 2 10.06 10.08 -7.71
CA PRO A 2 10.81 8.86 -7.90
C PRO A 2 9.91 7.74 -8.40
N ASN A 3 10.49 6.69 -8.98
CA ASN A 3 9.71 5.55 -9.45
C ASN A 3 8.91 4.95 -8.28
N SER A 4 7.63 4.68 -8.50
CA SER A 4 6.76 4.00 -7.54
C SER A 4 6.17 2.77 -8.20
N GLY A 5 5.91 1.73 -7.40
CA GLY A 5 5.34 0.50 -7.93
C GLY A 5 4.53 -0.27 -6.91
N VAL A 6 3.70 -1.16 -7.42
CA VAL A 6 2.95 -2.14 -6.63
C VAL A 6 3.21 -3.53 -7.19
N PHE A 7 3.27 -4.50 -6.29
CA PHE A 7 3.59 -5.89 -6.59
C PHE A 7 2.46 -6.78 -6.09
N VAL A 8 1.82 -7.48 -7.03
CA VAL A 8 0.58 -8.19 -6.80
C VAL A 8 0.77 -9.67 -7.10
N THR A 9 0.44 -10.55 -6.16
CA THR A 9 0.48 -12.00 -6.41
C THR A 9 -0.81 -12.46 -7.09
N LEU A 10 -0.67 -13.20 -8.19
CA LEU A 10 -1.77 -13.81 -8.92
C LEU A 10 -1.66 -15.33 -8.89
N TYR A 11 -2.79 -15.99 -9.09
CA TYR A 11 -2.91 -17.44 -8.96
C TYR A 11 -2.89 -18.19 -10.30
N ASP A 12 -3.25 -17.55 -11.43
CA ASP A 12 -3.16 -18.15 -12.77
C ASP A 12 -3.03 -17.16 -13.93
N THR A 13 -2.81 -17.72 -15.11
CA THR A 13 -2.59 -17.01 -16.37
C THR A 13 -3.86 -16.39 -16.94
N ASP A 14 -5.04 -16.98 -16.72
CA ASP A 14 -6.29 -16.48 -17.30
C ASP A 14 -6.69 -15.17 -16.62
N THR A 15 -6.59 -15.13 -15.29
CA THR A 15 -6.77 -13.89 -14.52
C THR A 15 -5.73 -12.83 -14.88
N LEU A 16 -4.45 -13.20 -15.04
CA LEU A 16 -3.43 -12.27 -15.52
C LEU A 16 -3.81 -11.69 -16.89
N SER A 17 -4.22 -12.54 -17.83
CA SER A 17 -4.57 -12.11 -19.19
C SER A 17 -5.80 -11.19 -19.18
N LEU A 18 -6.81 -11.49 -18.35
CA LEU A 18 -7.95 -10.61 -18.11
C LEU A 18 -7.51 -9.22 -17.61
N TYR A 19 -6.68 -9.16 -16.58
CA TYR A 19 -6.23 -7.89 -16.00
C TYR A 19 -5.36 -7.09 -16.96
N LEU A 20 -4.45 -7.74 -17.69
CA LEU A 20 -3.63 -7.07 -18.72
C LEU A 20 -4.49 -6.51 -19.86
N SER A 21 -5.48 -7.30 -20.32
CA SER A 21 -6.39 -6.94 -21.41
C SER A 21 -7.29 -5.77 -21.06
N ARG A 22 -7.84 -5.76 -19.85
CA ARG A 22 -8.79 -4.72 -19.42
C ARG A 22 -8.12 -3.52 -18.75
N GLY A 23 -6.86 -3.65 -18.33
CA GLY A 23 -6.19 -2.61 -17.55
C GLY A 23 -6.82 -2.42 -16.17
N VAL A 24 -7.32 -3.51 -15.57
CA VAL A 24 -8.04 -3.50 -14.27
C VAL A 24 -7.40 -4.51 -13.34
N TYR A 25 -7.25 -4.14 -12.07
CA TYR A 25 -6.96 -5.07 -10.99
C TYR A 25 -7.93 -4.83 -9.82
N GLY A 26 -8.49 -5.91 -9.28
CA GLY A 26 -9.31 -5.89 -8.07
C GLY A 26 -9.00 -7.11 -7.19
N THR A 27 -8.74 -6.89 -5.91
CA THR A 27 -8.42 -7.95 -4.95
C THR A 27 -9.70 -8.68 -4.55
N LEU A 28 -9.67 -10.01 -4.55
CA LEU A 28 -10.74 -10.81 -3.98
C LEU A 28 -10.77 -10.63 -2.47
N MET A 29 -11.89 -10.12 -1.95
CA MET A 29 -12.09 -10.00 -0.50
C MET A 29 -13.51 -10.35 -0.09
N HIS A 30 -13.68 -10.80 1.15
CA HIS A 30 -15.01 -11.05 1.69
C HIS A 30 -15.83 -9.74 1.71
N PRO A 31 -17.12 -9.79 1.31
CA PRO A 31 -17.99 -8.62 1.41
C PRO A 31 -18.06 -8.15 2.87
N ALA A 32 -18.22 -6.84 3.07
CA ALA A 32 -18.27 -6.27 4.41
C ALA A 32 -19.54 -6.71 5.17
N GLU A 33 -19.37 -7.50 6.23
CA GLU A 33 -20.45 -7.86 7.16
C GLU A 33 -20.30 -7.13 8.51
N ASP A 34 -19.08 -7.08 9.09
CA ASP A 34 -18.74 -6.30 10.30
C ASP A 34 -17.50 -5.44 10.06
N LEU A 35 -17.69 -4.12 10.04
CA LEU A 35 -16.65 -3.11 9.82
C LEU A 35 -15.44 -3.25 10.74
N ARG A 36 -15.65 -3.55 12.02
CA ARG A 36 -14.59 -3.56 13.04
C ARG A 36 -13.66 -4.75 12.90
N ARG A 37 -14.16 -5.84 12.33
CA ARG A 37 -13.43 -7.09 12.09
C ARG A 37 -13.03 -7.26 10.63
N SER A 38 -13.40 -6.30 9.78
CA SER A 38 -13.19 -6.39 8.35
C SER A 38 -11.73 -6.10 7.96
N MET A 39 -11.20 -6.89 7.03
CA MET A 39 -9.92 -6.63 6.38
C MET A 39 -9.98 -5.47 5.37
N HIS A 40 -11.11 -4.75 5.32
CA HIS A 40 -11.36 -3.69 4.35
C HIS A 40 -10.41 -2.53 4.50
N PHE A 41 -10.09 -2.10 5.72
CA PHE A 41 -9.13 -0.99 5.91
C PHE A 41 -7.70 -1.38 5.58
N HIS A 42 -7.29 -2.63 5.87
CA HIS A 42 -5.97 -3.12 5.45
C HIS A 42 -5.84 -3.13 3.93
N THR A 43 -6.86 -3.64 3.23
CA THR A 43 -6.91 -3.65 1.76
C THR A 43 -7.01 -2.23 1.22
N LEU A 44 -7.81 -1.36 1.84
CA LEU A 44 -7.90 0.03 1.45
C LEU A 44 -6.54 0.72 1.59
N GLY A 45 -5.75 0.41 2.63
CA GLY A 45 -4.37 0.88 2.76
C GLY A 45 -3.49 0.53 1.55
N ASP A 46 -3.60 -0.69 1.03
CA ASP A 46 -2.88 -1.13 -0.18
C ASP A 46 -3.25 -0.30 -1.41
N TYR A 47 -4.52 0.01 -1.60
CA TYR A 47 -4.98 0.83 -2.72
C TYR A 47 -4.71 2.32 -2.47
N ALA A 48 -4.75 2.75 -1.21
CA ALA A 48 -4.56 4.13 -0.80
C ALA A 48 -3.13 4.64 -1.02
N CYS A 49 -2.14 3.75 -1.10
CA CYS A 49 -0.75 4.14 -1.37
C CYS A 49 -0.46 4.35 -2.87
N THR A 50 -1.34 3.92 -3.78
CA THR A 50 -1.15 4.14 -5.21
C THR A 50 -1.32 5.60 -5.57
N ARG A 51 -0.54 6.06 -6.55
CA ARG A 51 -0.66 7.39 -7.16
C ARG A 51 -0.76 7.21 -8.67
N GLY A 52 -1.23 8.24 -9.36
CA GLY A 52 -1.11 8.32 -10.81
C GLY A 52 0.34 8.07 -11.23
N GLU A 53 0.52 7.26 -12.27
CA GLU A 53 1.81 6.79 -12.81
C GLU A 53 2.53 5.69 -11.99
N THR A 54 1.98 5.22 -10.87
CA THR A 54 2.56 4.07 -10.15
C THR A 54 2.60 2.83 -11.04
N HIS A 55 3.73 2.15 -11.12
CA HIS A 55 3.88 0.95 -11.94
C HIS A 55 3.22 -0.27 -11.31
N VAL A 56 2.51 -1.09 -12.12
CA VAL A 56 1.85 -2.32 -11.67
C VAL A 56 2.65 -3.53 -12.13
N PHE A 57 3.04 -4.38 -11.19
CA PHE A 57 3.74 -5.64 -11.43
C PHE A 57 2.95 -6.81 -10.88
N PHE A 58 2.79 -7.87 -11.67
CA PHE A 58 2.14 -9.10 -11.26
C PHE A 58 3.16 -10.23 -11.08
N PHE A 59 3.14 -10.88 -9.93
CA PHE A 59 3.87 -12.10 -9.68
C PHE A 59 2.99 -13.31 -9.97
N LEU A 60 3.43 -14.13 -10.92
CA LEU A 60 2.76 -15.38 -11.27
C LEU A 60 3.79 -16.52 -11.32
N LYS A 61 3.69 -17.43 -10.34
CA LYS A 61 4.59 -18.59 -10.17
C LYS A 61 6.06 -18.18 -9.98
N ARG A 62 6.84 -18.08 -11.05
CA ARG A 62 8.28 -17.72 -11.05
C ARG A 62 8.58 -16.51 -11.94
N TYR A 63 7.55 -15.77 -12.33
CA TYR A 63 7.66 -14.66 -13.25
C TYR A 63 7.07 -13.40 -12.65
N ILE A 64 7.73 -12.27 -12.93
CA ILE A 64 7.25 -10.93 -12.65
C ILE A 64 6.85 -10.33 -14.00
N VAL A 65 5.57 -10.01 -14.16
CA VAL A 65 4.95 -9.56 -15.39
C VAL A 65 4.54 -8.10 -15.22
N TYR A 66 4.88 -7.27 -16.20
CA TYR A 66 4.52 -5.86 -16.17
C TYR A 66 3.08 -5.62 -16.65
N GLY A 67 2.32 -4.84 -15.89
CA GLY A 67 0.93 -4.48 -16.21
C GLY A 67 0.81 -3.14 -16.95
N GLY A 68 1.34 -2.08 -16.36
CA GLY A 68 1.16 -0.71 -16.82
C GLY A 68 1.39 0.28 -15.69
N GLN A 69 0.85 1.48 -15.83
CA GLN A 69 0.90 2.56 -14.88
C GLN A 69 -0.51 2.92 -14.41
N VAL A 70 -0.69 3.14 -13.11
CA VAL A 70 -1.97 3.50 -12.50
C VAL A 70 -2.50 4.80 -13.08
N VAL A 71 -3.79 4.79 -13.45
CA VAL A 71 -4.54 5.96 -13.88
C VAL A 71 -5.19 6.62 -12.66
N GLY A 72 -4.94 7.92 -12.48
CA GLY A 72 -5.55 8.67 -11.39
C GLY A 72 -4.71 9.86 -10.91
N PRO A 73 -5.08 10.46 -9.78
CA PRO A 73 -4.41 11.63 -9.23
C PRO A 73 -3.02 11.29 -8.64
N LYS A 74 -2.10 12.26 -8.69
CA LYS A 74 -0.72 12.09 -8.21
C LYS A 74 -0.52 12.44 -6.72
N ASN A 75 -1.48 13.16 -6.11
CA ASN A 75 -1.36 13.74 -4.77
C ASN A 75 -2.24 13.05 -3.70
N GLN A 76 -3.06 12.09 -4.10
CA GLN A 76 -3.99 11.34 -3.23
C GLN A 76 -4.11 9.91 -3.74
N GLY A 77 -4.79 9.02 -2.99
CA GLY A 77 -5.02 7.63 -3.40
C GLY A 77 -5.64 7.53 -4.81
N ALA A 78 -4.99 6.77 -5.69
CA ALA A 78 -5.41 6.57 -7.07
C ALA A 78 -6.07 5.20 -7.25
N PHE A 79 -7.32 5.10 -6.79
CA PHE A 79 -8.15 3.90 -6.90
C PHE A 79 -9.62 4.27 -7.10
N PHE A 80 -10.43 3.26 -7.40
CA PHE A 80 -11.85 3.40 -7.70
C PHE A 80 -12.68 2.51 -6.78
N LEU A 81 -13.90 2.95 -6.45
CA LEU A 81 -14.90 2.15 -5.76
C LEU A 81 -15.69 1.30 -6.77
N ASN A 82 -16.03 0.08 -6.40
CA ASN A 82 -16.76 -0.87 -7.24
C ASN A 82 -17.87 -1.59 -6.46
N GLY A 83 -19.10 -1.14 -6.63
CA GLY A 83 -20.26 -1.69 -5.95
C GLY A 83 -20.33 -1.32 -4.46
N THR A 84 -21.34 -1.88 -3.79
CA THR A 84 -21.69 -1.53 -2.40
C THR A 84 -21.20 -2.55 -1.37
N THR A 85 -20.26 -3.43 -1.73
CA THR A 85 -19.79 -4.53 -0.85
C THR A 85 -18.66 -4.12 0.11
N SER A 86 -18.32 -2.82 0.16
CA SER A 86 -17.41 -2.24 1.13
C SER A 86 -18.07 -1.08 1.89
N PRO A 87 -17.52 -0.67 3.05
CA PRO A 87 -18.10 0.39 3.87
C PRO A 87 -18.16 1.72 3.12
N MET A 88 -17.11 2.01 2.35
CA MET A 88 -17.02 3.22 1.54
C MET A 88 -17.94 3.11 0.30
N GLY A 89 -17.98 1.95 -0.35
CA GLY A 89 -18.85 1.70 -1.49
C GLY A 89 -20.33 1.82 -1.15
N GLU A 90 -20.76 1.28 0.00
CA GLU A 90 -22.13 1.38 0.51
C GLU A 90 -22.51 2.84 0.81
N LYS A 91 -21.67 3.55 1.58
CA LYS A 91 -21.90 4.95 1.95
C LYS A 91 -22.03 5.87 0.73
N GLN A 92 -21.20 5.66 -0.30
CA GLN A 92 -21.19 6.46 -1.52
C GLN A 92 -22.13 5.93 -2.61
N ARG A 93 -22.82 4.81 -2.37
CA ARG A 93 -23.66 4.11 -3.36
C ARG A 93 -22.90 3.87 -4.66
N ALA A 94 -21.67 3.36 -4.55
CA ALA A 94 -20.80 3.16 -5.69
C ALA A 94 -21.42 2.17 -6.69
N PRO A 95 -21.38 2.47 -8.00
CA PRO A 95 -21.89 1.57 -9.03
C PRO A 95 -21.00 0.32 -9.11
N LEU A 96 -21.62 -0.82 -9.39
CA LEU A 96 -20.90 -2.05 -9.75
C LEU A 96 -20.53 -1.97 -11.23
N VAL A 97 -19.25 -1.76 -11.51
CA VAL A 97 -18.72 -1.56 -12.88
C VAL A 97 -17.79 -2.69 -13.31
N TRP A 98 -17.30 -3.48 -12.36
CA TRP A 98 -16.47 -4.66 -12.60
C TRP A 98 -17.05 -5.84 -11.85
N ASP A 99 -17.49 -6.86 -12.60
CA ASP A 99 -18.19 -8.01 -12.04
C ASP A 99 -17.64 -9.33 -12.60
N GLU A 100 -16.73 -9.93 -11.85
CA GLU A 100 -16.15 -11.22 -12.19
C GLU A 100 -17.09 -12.40 -11.93
N SER A 101 -18.27 -12.22 -11.34
CA SER A 101 -19.24 -13.32 -11.17
C SER A 101 -19.66 -13.97 -12.49
N LYS A 102 -19.45 -13.26 -13.61
CA LYS A 102 -19.66 -13.70 -14.99
C LYS A 102 -18.63 -14.72 -15.50
N ARG A 103 -17.55 -15.00 -14.75
CA ARG A 103 -16.49 -15.96 -15.11
C ARG A 103 -16.91 -17.40 -14.82
N THR A 104 -17.94 -17.91 -15.50
CA THR A 104 -18.42 -19.29 -15.34
C THR A 104 -17.54 -20.28 -16.11
N PRO A 105 -17.22 -21.49 -15.57
CA PRO A 105 -17.68 -22.07 -14.29
C PRO A 105 -16.77 -21.75 -13.09
N ARG A 106 -15.79 -20.86 -13.26
CA ARG A 106 -14.79 -20.54 -12.24
C ARG A 106 -15.43 -19.94 -10.99
N TYR A 107 -16.36 -19.02 -11.19
CA TYR A 107 -17.14 -18.37 -10.14
C TYR A 107 -18.63 -18.61 -10.33
N SER A 108 -19.34 -18.71 -9.21
CA SER A 108 -20.80 -18.82 -9.19
C SER A 108 -21.38 -17.54 -8.60
N PRO A 109 -22.28 -16.84 -9.30
CA PRO A 109 -22.89 -15.63 -8.78
C PRO A 109 -23.71 -15.92 -7.51
N CYS A 110 -23.70 -14.98 -6.56
CA CYS A 110 -24.60 -14.98 -5.42
C CYS A 110 -25.81 -14.07 -5.69
N ALA A 111 -26.79 -14.07 -4.77
CA ALA A 111 -27.97 -13.20 -4.89
C ALA A 111 -27.64 -11.70 -4.80
N GLU A 112 -26.58 -11.36 -4.07
CA GLU A 112 -26.08 -10.00 -3.93
C GLU A 112 -25.23 -9.61 -5.16
N PRO A 113 -25.54 -8.48 -5.84
CA PRO A 113 -24.77 -8.03 -7.00
C PRO A 113 -23.27 -7.86 -6.70
N GLY A 114 -22.42 -8.37 -7.57
CA GLY A 114 -20.95 -8.28 -7.44
C GLY A 114 -20.36 -9.21 -6.37
N VAL A 115 -21.19 -10.04 -5.72
CA VAL A 115 -20.73 -11.09 -4.81
C VAL A 115 -20.82 -12.43 -5.52
N PHE A 116 -19.75 -13.23 -5.38
CA PHE A 116 -19.66 -14.54 -6.01
C PHE A 116 -18.93 -15.55 -5.14
N GLN A 117 -19.25 -16.83 -5.34
CA GLN A 117 -18.62 -17.96 -4.68
C GLN A 117 -17.36 -18.39 -5.44
N VAL A 118 -16.27 -18.61 -4.70
CA VAL A 118 -14.98 -19.09 -5.24
C VAL A 118 -14.74 -20.52 -4.79
N GLY A 119 -15.32 -21.50 -5.50
CA GLY A 119 -15.28 -22.92 -5.10
C GLY A 119 -15.65 -23.08 -3.62
N ASP A 120 -14.85 -23.83 -2.86
CA ASP A 120 -15.06 -24.02 -1.41
C ASP A 120 -14.45 -22.92 -0.54
N LYS A 121 -13.83 -21.89 -1.13
CA LYS A 121 -13.15 -20.81 -0.38
C LYS A 121 -14.11 -19.80 0.25
N GLY A 122 -15.35 -19.76 -0.22
CA GLY A 122 -16.39 -18.85 0.30
C GLY A 122 -16.80 -17.75 -0.67
N ARG A 123 -17.50 -16.75 -0.11
CA ARG A 123 -18.07 -15.61 -0.82
C ARG A 123 -17.06 -14.46 -0.89
N TYR A 124 -16.87 -13.91 -2.08
CA TYR A 124 -15.95 -12.82 -2.36
C TYR A 124 -16.62 -11.73 -3.19
N SER A 125 -16.01 -10.54 -3.15
CA SER A 125 -16.30 -9.38 -3.99
C SER A 125 -15.00 -8.62 -4.26
N GLN A 126 -15.05 -7.60 -5.11
CA GLN A 126 -13.90 -6.75 -5.46
C GLN A 126 -14.28 -5.28 -5.35
N PRO A 127 -14.40 -4.73 -4.12
CA PRO A 127 -14.96 -3.40 -3.90
C PRO A 127 -14.05 -2.23 -4.28
N TYR A 128 -12.76 -2.51 -4.53
CA TYR A 128 -11.77 -1.51 -4.91
C TYR A 128 -11.06 -1.96 -6.19
N LEU A 129 -10.84 -1.01 -7.10
CA LEU A 129 -10.16 -1.25 -8.36
C LEU A 129 -8.96 -0.32 -8.52
N ILE A 130 -7.90 -0.86 -9.10
CA ILE A 130 -6.83 -0.09 -9.74
C ILE A 130 -7.05 -0.19 -11.24
N LEU A 131 -7.11 0.97 -11.91
CA LEU A 131 -7.07 1.05 -13.37
C LEU A 131 -5.64 1.39 -13.79
N PHE A 132 -5.16 0.77 -14.85
CA PHE A 132 -3.82 1.00 -15.37
C PHE A 132 -3.73 0.92 -16.89
N GLU A 133 -2.87 1.76 -17.45
CA GLU A 133 -2.60 1.86 -18.88
C GLU A 133 -1.09 1.68 -19.12
N ASP A 134 -0.68 1.15 -20.27
CA ASP A 134 0.74 1.01 -20.57
C ASP A 134 1.22 2.09 -21.54
N SER A 135 1.86 3.11 -20.99
CA SER A 135 2.54 4.16 -21.76
C SER A 135 3.99 3.81 -22.11
N SER A 136 4.51 2.71 -21.57
CA SER A 136 5.91 2.28 -21.71
C SER A 136 6.16 1.19 -22.75
N GLY A 137 5.10 0.57 -23.27
CA GLY A 137 5.18 -0.55 -24.21
C GLY A 137 5.75 -1.84 -23.59
N LEU A 138 5.65 -2.00 -22.27
CA LEU A 138 6.17 -3.16 -21.54
C LEU A 138 5.07 -4.14 -21.11
N LYS A 139 3.79 -3.85 -21.36
CA LYS A 139 2.65 -4.67 -20.92
C LYS A 139 2.82 -6.12 -21.35
N GLY A 140 2.64 -7.03 -20.40
CA GLY A 140 2.79 -8.47 -20.59
C GLY A 140 4.24 -8.97 -20.71
N ARG A 141 5.25 -8.09 -20.80
CA ARG A 141 6.66 -8.50 -20.71
C ARG A 141 6.92 -9.04 -19.32
N ALA A 142 7.74 -10.08 -19.26
CA ALA A 142 8.02 -10.77 -18.01
C ALA A 142 9.49 -11.14 -17.86
N ILE A 143 9.97 -11.06 -16.63
CA ILE A 143 11.29 -11.53 -16.18
C ILE A 143 11.09 -12.71 -15.23
N ALA A 144 12.09 -13.59 -15.14
CA ALA A 144 12.11 -14.58 -14.07
C ALA A 144 12.32 -13.84 -12.73
N SER A 145 11.63 -14.26 -11.67
CA SER A 145 11.72 -13.65 -10.35
C SER A 145 13.15 -13.62 -9.82
N ASP A 146 13.90 -14.68 -10.10
CA ASP A 146 15.30 -14.83 -9.67
C ASP A 146 16.19 -13.73 -10.27
N GLN A 147 15.87 -13.20 -11.47
CA GLN A 147 16.62 -12.08 -12.05
C GLN A 147 16.50 -10.82 -11.20
N LEU A 148 15.28 -10.52 -10.69
CA LEU A 148 15.08 -9.39 -9.79
C LEU A 148 15.84 -9.65 -8.49
N TYR A 149 15.65 -10.81 -7.87
CA TYR A 149 16.22 -11.08 -6.55
C TYR A 149 17.74 -11.25 -6.54
N PHE A 150 18.37 -11.71 -7.62
CA PHE A 150 19.83 -11.69 -7.75
C PHE A 150 20.39 -10.26 -7.79
N ARG A 151 19.68 -9.32 -8.41
CA ARG A 151 20.08 -7.90 -8.41
C ARG A 151 19.83 -7.23 -7.06
N LEU A 152 18.70 -7.54 -6.42
CA LEU A 152 18.36 -7.02 -5.10
C LEU A 152 19.17 -7.65 -3.96
N GLY A 153 19.73 -8.85 -4.17
CA GLY A 153 20.55 -9.56 -3.17
C GLY A 153 21.83 -8.83 -2.74
N ARG A 154 22.17 -7.70 -3.38
CA ARG A 154 23.24 -6.80 -2.94
C ARG A 154 22.90 -6.01 -1.67
N TYR A 155 21.61 -5.92 -1.30
CA TYR A 155 21.16 -5.23 -0.10
C TYR A 155 21.09 -6.20 1.08
N PRO A 156 21.73 -5.89 2.22
CA PRO A 156 21.79 -6.79 3.38
C PRO A 156 20.50 -6.74 4.22
N TYR A 157 19.36 -6.42 3.61
CA TYR A 157 18.06 -6.26 4.26
C TYR A 157 16.91 -6.60 3.30
N PRO A 158 15.77 -7.04 3.82
CA PRO A 158 14.60 -7.37 3.02
C PRO A 158 14.00 -6.10 2.44
N LEU A 159 13.51 -6.23 1.22
CA LEU A 159 12.70 -5.23 0.56
C LEU A 159 11.25 -5.71 0.54
N PRO A 160 10.27 -4.81 0.33
CA PRO A 160 8.86 -5.16 0.29
C PRO A 160 8.54 -6.43 -0.52
N THR A 161 9.07 -6.58 -1.74
CA THR A 161 8.78 -7.75 -2.58
C THR A 161 9.35 -9.05 -2.03
N ASN A 162 10.51 -9.01 -1.36
CA ASN A 162 11.09 -10.17 -0.65
C ASN A 162 10.26 -10.61 0.55
N SER A 163 9.46 -9.70 1.11
CA SER A 163 8.69 -9.91 2.33
C SER A 163 7.19 -10.12 2.09
N ILE A 164 6.75 -10.32 0.83
CA ILE A 164 5.32 -10.43 0.48
C ILE A 164 4.68 -11.76 0.94
N GLN A 165 5.41 -12.66 1.60
CA GLN A 165 4.84 -13.93 2.06
C GLN A 165 3.54 -13.71 2.85
N ASP A 166 2.52 -14.51 2.54
CA ASP A 166 1.15 -14.43 3.08
C ASP A 166 0.39 -13.12 2.76
N MET A 167 0.92 -12.29 1.85
CA MET A 167 0.29 -11.09 1.33
C MET A 167 -0.05 -11.25 -0.16
N SER A 168 -1.13 -10.60 -0.60
CA SER A 168 -1.52 -10.57 -2.02
C SER A 168 -1.02 -9.32 -2.76
N PHE A 169 -0.59 -8.32 -2.00
CA PHE A 169 -0.24 -7.00 -2.50
C PHE A 169 0.86 -6.42 -1.60
N CYS A 170 1.88 -5.80 -2.19
CA CYS A 170 2.75 -4.87 -1.47
C CYS A 170 3.20 -3.72 -2.39
N THR A 171 3.75 -2.67 -1.78
CA THR A 171 4.41 -1.59 -2.53
C THR A 171 5.82 -1.99 -2.93
N MET A 172 6.38 -1.36 -3.95
CA MET A 172 7.78 -1.49 -4.36
C MET A 172 8.49 -0.17 -4.14
N THR A 173 9.67 -0.23 -3.53
CA THR A 173 10.57 0.92 -3.37
C THR A 173 11.08 1.42 -4.73
N PRO A 174 11.49 2.70 -4.84
CA PRO A 174 12.07 3.21 -6.09
C PRO A 174 13.24 2.37 -6.63
N GLY A 175 14.06 1.82 -5.75
CA GLY A 175 15.15 0.90 -6.12
C GLY A 175 14.65 -0.39 -6.76
N GLU A 176 13.65 -1.04 -6.17
CA GLU A 176 13.04 -2.26 -6.72
C GLU A 176 12.40 -2.01 -8.09
N VAL A 177 11.66 -0.90 -8.23
CA VAL A 177 10.99 -0.54 -9.49
C VAL A 177 12.02 -0.26 -10.57
N SER A 178 13.08 0.47 -10.25
CA SER A 178 14.12 0.81 -11.22
C SER A 178 14.84 -0.43 -11.75
N VAL A 179 15.18 -1.38 -10.87
CA VAL A 179 15.77 -2.67 -11.26
C VAL A 179 14.78 -3.50 -12.09
N ALA A 180 13.52 -3.60 -11.68
CA ALA A 180 12.51 -4.37 -12.40
C ALA A 180 12.27 -3.82 -13.82
N LEU A 181 12.13 -2.50 -13.98
CA LEU A 181 11.96 -1.86 -15.27
C LEU A 181 13.19 -2.01 -16.18
N GLU A 182 14.40 -1.94 -15.63
CA GLU A 182 15.64 -2.20 -16.37
C GLU A 182 15.65 -3.63 -16.94
N LEU A 183 15.38 -4.62 -16.08
CA LEU A 183 15.34 -6.03 -16.47
C LEU A 183 14.24 -6.32 -17.49
N LEU A 184 13.06 -5.73 -17.34
CA LEU A 184 11.96 -5.89 -18.32
C LEU A 184 12.32 -5.32 -19.69
N LYS A 185 13.06 -4.20 -19.73
CA LYS A 185 13.50 -3.59 -20.98
C LYS A 185 14.56 -4.45 -21.69
N ARG A 186 15.55 -4.93 -20.95
CA ARG A 186 16.78 -5.56 -21.49
C ARG A 186 16.72 -7.09 -21.56
N ASP A 187 16.15 -7.73 -20.54
CA ASP A 187 16.28 -9.16 -20.28
C ASP A 187 14.93 -9.89 -20.22
N CYS A 188 13.93 -9.37 -20.94
CA CYS A 188 12.61 -9.99 -21.06
C CYS A 188 12.74 -11.46 -21.45
N LYS A 189 12.17 -12.36 -20.64
CA LYS A 189 12.20 -13.81 -20.86
C LYS A 189 10.96 -14.32 -21.56
N LYS A 190 9.83 -13.64 -21.36
CA LYS A 190 8.53 -14.12 -21.81
C LYS A 190 7.59 -12.95 -22.06
N GLN A 191 6.73 -13.11 -23.07
CA GLN A 191 5.58 -12.25 -23.31
C GLN A 191 4.32 -13.02 -22.92
N TYR A 192 3.49 -12.43 -22.07
CA TYR A 192 2.17 -12.94 -21.74
C TYR A 192 1.12 -12.34 -22.68
N PRO A 193 0.03 -13.08 -22.98
CA PRO A 193 -1.09 -12.56 -23.74
C PRO A 193 -1.68 -11.31 -23.06
N VAL A 194 -1.95 -10.29 -23.87
CA VAL A 194 -2.64 -9.05 -23.46
C VAL A 194 -4.08 -9.02 -23.97
N GLU A 195 -4.56 -10.14 -24.48
CA GLU A 195 -5.94 -10.38 -24.88
C GLU A 195 -6.53 -11.46 -23.99
N SER A 196 -7.79 -11.29 -23.60
CA SER A 196 -8.51 -12.25 -22.77
C SER A 196 -9.69 -12.86 -23.51
N LYS A 197 -9.98 -14.13 -23.22
CA LYS A 197 -11.19 -14.82 -23.68
C LYS A 197 -12.37 -14.66 -22.73
N GLU A 198 -12.13 -14.09 -21.55
CA GLU A 198 -13.15 -13.84 -20.54
C GLU A 198 -14.06 -12.69 -20.98
N SER A 199 -15.37 -12.85 -20.77
CA SER A 199 -16.40 -11.88 -21.15
C SER A 199 -16.56 -10.71 -20.15
N VAL A 200 -15.71 -10.65 -19.12
CA VAL A 200 -15.74 -9.57 -18.13
C VAL A 200 -15.22 -8.28 -18.76
N GLU A 201 -16.03 -7.25 -18.65
CA GLU A 201 -15.79 -5.90 -19.15
C GLU A 201 -16.02 -4.89 -18.03
N LEU A 202 -15.43 -3.71 -18.21
CA LEU A 202 -15.74 -2.54 -17.39
C LEU A 202 -17.07 -1.95 -17.89
N ASP A 203 -18.13 -2.10 -17.12
CA ASP A 203 -19.48 -1.64 -17.45
C ASP A 203 -19.75 -0.27 -16.82
N GLY A 204 -19.75 0.77 -17.64
CA GLY A 204 -19.94 2.15 -17.20
C GLY A 204 -18.66 2.84 -16.72
N HIS A 205 -18.83 3.87 -15.88
CA HIS A 205 -17.73 4.72 -15.40
C HIS A 205 -17.40 4.39 -13.93
N PRO A 206 -16.20 3.88 -13.64
CA PRO A 206 -15.77 3.64 -12.28
C PRO A 206 -15.79 4.92 -11.45
N MET A 207 -16.20 4.82 -10.19
CA MET A 207 -16.24 5.95 -9.27
C MET A 207 -14.85 6.17 -8.66
N PRO A 208 -14.08 7.21 -9.05
CA PRO A 208 -12.77 7.45 -8.46
C PRO A 208 -12.91 7.83 -6.99
N PHE A 209 -11.98 7.41 -6.15
CA PHE A 209 -11.90 7.90 -4.78
C PHE A 209 -11.73 9.41 -4.75
N LYS A 210 -12.46 10.06 -3.82
CA LYS A 210 -12.29 11.47 -3.49
C LYS A 210 -12.06 11.63 -1.99
N PRO A 211 -11.21 12.59 -1.56
CA PRO A 211 -10.90 12.80 -0.16
C PRO A 211 -12.11 13.01 0.75
N ASP A 212 -13.18 13.63 0.24
CA ASP A 212 -14.43 13.88 0.95
C ASP A 212 -15.26 12.61 1.24
N TYR A 213 -14.88 11.45 0.67
CA TYR A 213 -15.50 10.16 1.00
C TYR A 213 -15.05 9.62 2.36
N GLY A 214 -13.86 10.01 2.81
CA GLY A 214 -13.25 9.60 4.07
C GLY A 214 -13.59 10.51 5.25
N ILE A 215 -12.68 10.57 6.23
CA ILE A 215 -12.76 11.49 7.36
C ILE A 215 -12.29 12.89 6.95
N GLY A 216 -12.89 13.94 7.52
CA GLY A 216 -12.48 15.33 7.28
C GLY A 216 -11.28 15.78 8.10
N SER A 217 -11.09 15.22 9.29
CA SER A 217 -10.00 15.55 10.22
C SER A 217 -9.69 14.34 11.10
N VAL A 218 -8.40 14.04 11.27
CA VAL A 218 -7.94 12.96 12.18
C VAL A 218 -8.33 13.27 13.63
N CYS A 219 -8.15 14.53 14.06
CA CYS A 219 -8.47 14.97 15.41
C CYS A 219 -9.97 14.84 15.72
N GLU A 220 -10.83 15.32 14.82
CA GLU A 220 -12.28 15.23 15.03
C GLU A 220 -12.77 13.79 14.98
N ALA A 221 -12.29 13.01 14.01
CA ALA A 221 -12.66 11.60 13.89
C ALA A 221 -12.22 10.80 15.12
N TYR A 222 -11.05 11.12 15.70
CA TYR A 222 -10.62 10.54 16.97
C TYR A 222 -11.57 10.92 18.12
N ARG A 223 -11.86 12.21 18.31
CA ARG A 223 -12.74 12.70 19.40
C ARG A 223 -14.16 12.15 19.31
N LYS A 224 -14.67 11.96 18.09
CA LYS A 224 -15.99 11.36 17.82
C LYS A 224 -16.00 9.83 17.82
N SER A 225 -14.86 9.18 18.09
CA SER A 225 -14.71 7.72 18.03
C SER A 225 -15.05 7.10 16.66
N GLU A 226 -14.81 7.84 15.58
CA GLU A 226 -15.00 7.42 14.18
C GLU A 226 -13.76 6.67 13.64
N LEU A 227 -12.60 6.85 14.26
CA LEU A 227 -11.40 6.06 13.98
C LEU A 227 -11.49 4.66 14.61
N LEU A 228 -12.03 3.72 13.84
CA LEU A 228 -12.28 2.33 14.27
C LEU A 228 -11.02 1.57 14.75
N ASN A 229 -9.91 1.68 14.01
CA ASN A 229 -8.65 1.00 14.32
C ASN A 229 -7.47 1.71 13.62
N GLU A 230 -6.25 1.23 13.85
CA GLU A 230 -5.02 1.77 13.25
C GLU A 230 -5.02 1.66 11.72
N ALA A 231 -5.50 0.56 11.16
CA ALA A 231 -5.62 0.39 9.71
C ALA A 231 -6.57 1.41 9.07
N HIS A 232 -7.64 1.82 9.76
CA HIS A 232 -8.53 2.88 9.29
C HIS A 232 -7.81 4.24 9.28
N LEU A 233 -6.99 4.54 10.30
CA LEU A 233 -6.16 5.74 10.32
C LEU A 233 -5.14 5.72 9.17
N GLU A 234 -4.40 4.61 9.01
CA GLU A 234 -3.42 4.39 7.95
C GLU A 234 -4.04 4.60 6.56
N ALA A 235 -5.14 3.89 6.27
CA ALA A 235 -5.85 4.02 5.00
C ALA A 235 -6.35 5.45 4.75
N SER A 236 -6.81 6.15 5.79
CA SER A 236 -7.30 7.53 5.69
C SER A 236 -6.18 8.49 5.29
N VAL A 237 -5.05 8.46 5.99
CA VAL A 237 -3.93 9.40 5.73
C VAL A 237 -3.17 9.05 4.44
N LEU A 238 -3.11 7.78 4.05
CA LEU A 238 -2.58 7.36 2.76
C LEU A 238 -3.48 7.85 1.61
N SER A 239 -4.81 7.73 1.76
CA SER A 239 -5.77 8.12 0.73
C SER A 239 -5.83 9.64 0.59
N ASN A 240 -5.77 10.37 1.71
CA ASN A 240 -5.79 11.83 1.75
C ASN A 240 -4.65 12.36 2.63
N PRO A 241 -3.46 12.62 2.05
CA PRO A 241 -2.32 13.14 2.80
C PRO A 241 -2.54 14.52 3.43
N GLU A 242 -3.56 15.28 3.00
CA GLU A 242 -3.89 16.57 3.62
C GLU A 242 -4.34 16.45 5.09
N LEU A 243 -4.76 15.24 5.50
CA LEU A 243 -5.06 14.89 6.90
C LEU A 243 -3.83 14.93 7.82
N LEU A 244 -2.62 14.93 7.26
CA LEU A 244 -1.38 15.04 7.99
C LEU A 244 -0.92 16.51 8.10
N PRO A 245 -0.19 16.86 9.18
CA PRO A 245 0.56 18.12 9.26
C PRO A 245 1.41 18.34 8.01
N LYS A 246 1.58 19.59 7.57
CA LYS A 246 2.30 19.93 6.33
C LYS A 246 3.70 19.29 6.23
N SER A 247 4.45 19.25 7.33
CA SER A 247 5.78 18.64 7.40
C SER A 247 5.78 17.12 7.19
N MET A 248 4.65 16.47 7.43
CA MET A 248 4.48 15.02 7.31
C MET A 248 3.87 14.59 5.97
N ARG A 249 3.60 15.51 5.05
CA ARG A 249 3.01 15.17 3.75
C ARG A 249 4.08 14.64 2.79
N PRO A 250 3.72 13.76 1.84
CA PRO A 250 4.69 13.13 0.96
C PRO A 250 5.30 14.09 -0.08
N GLY A 251 4.62 15.20 -0.41
CA GLY A 251 5.06 16.08 -1.49
C GLY A 251 5.16 15.29 -2.81
N THR A 252 6.38 15.16 -3.34
CA THR A 252 6.69 14.38 -4.55
C THR A 252 7.33 13.02 -4.27
N ALA A 253 7.37 12.58 -3.02
CA ALA A 253 7.98 11.31 -2.62
C ALA A 253 7.16 10.11 -3.09
N THR A 254 7.85 9.00 -3.33
CA THR A 254 7.19 7.69 -3.46
C THR A 254 6.65 7.27 -2.09
N VAL A 255 5.40 6.84 -2.05
CA VAL A 255 4.73 6.36 -0.83
C VAL A 255 4.71 4.83 -0.83
N CYS A 256 5.28 4.24 0.21
CA CYS A 256 5.18 2.82 0.50
C CYS A 256 4.50 2.60 1.86
N ARG A 257 3.90 1.44 2.04
CA ARG A 257 3.32 1.03 3.31
C ARG A 257 3.79 -0.35 3.75
N GLN A 258 3.73 -0.61 5.05
CA GLN A 258 4.07 -1.91 5.65
C GLN A 258 5.47 -2.40 5.23
N VAL A 259 6.41 -1.45 5.14
CA VAL A 259 7.78 -1.68 4.65
C VAL A 259 8.58 -2.42 5.72
N PRO A 260 9.24 -3.54 5.40
CA PRO A 260 10.07 -4.23 6.38
C PRO A 260 11.26 -3.36 6.79
N ILE A 261 11.43 -3.13 8.09
CA ILE A 261 12.54 -2.36 8.66
C ILE A 261 13.56 -3.29 9.34
N SER A 262 13.11 -4.43 9.87
CA SER A 262 13.98 -5.40 10.54
C SER A 262 14.46 -6.51 9.58
N PRO A 263 15.77 -6.64 9.34
CA PRO A 263 16.30 -7.57 8.35
C PRO A 263 16.45 -9.03 8.76
N PHE A 264 16.38 -9.35 10.06
CA PHE A 264 16.82 -10.68 10.55
C PHE A 264 15.78 -11.44 11.36
N LYS A 265 14.56 -10.92 11.52
CA LYS A 265 13.51 -11.61 12.26
C LYS A 265 12.88 -12.71 11.39
N PRO A 266 12.93 -14.00 11.79
CA PRO A 266 12.33 -15.09 11.02
C PRO A 266 10.79 -15.09 11.11
N TYR A 267 10.23 -14.45 12.13
CA TYR A 267 8.79 -14.28 12.35
C TYR A 267 8.55 -12.93 13.03
N GLN A 268 7.35 -12.35 12.86
CA GLN A 268 7.01 -11.03 13.42
C GLN A 268 8.03 -9.94 13.05
N MET A 269 8.39 -9.91 11.76
CA MET A 269 9.25 -8.87 11.21
C MET A 269 8.63 -7.49 11.45
N ASP A 270 9.44 -6.57 11.98
CA ASP A 270 9.00 -5.19 12.18
C ASP A 270 8.76 -4.54 10.81
N ARG A 271 7.57 -3.95 10.63
CA ARG A 271 7.16 -3.22 9.44
C ARG A 271 6.74 -1.82 9.83
N ALA A 272 7.30 -0.82 9.15
CA ALA A 272 6.85 0.55 9.31
C ALA A 272 5.53 0.76 8.56
N ASP A 273 4.60 1.46 9.19
CA ASP A 273 3.28 1.72 8.60
C ASP A 273 3.40 2.49 7.28
N ILE A 274 4.08 3.64 7.30
CA ILE A 274 4.25 4.49 6.12
C ILE A 274 5.72 4.86 5.94
N CYS A 275 6.20 4.75 4.70
CA CYS A 275 7.55 5.13 4.31
C CYS A 275 7.51 6.04 3.08
N TYR A 276 8.25 7.14 3.12
CA TYR A 276 8.46 8.01 1.96
C TYR A 276 9.88 7.89 1.44
N TYR A 277 10.01 7.93 0.12
CA TYR A 277 11.28 7.94 -0.59
C TYR A 277 11.34 9.22 -1.42
N SER A 278 12.10 10.18 -0.94
CA SER A 278 12.27 11.50 -1.56
C SER A 278 13.66 11.62 -2.16
N ASP A 279 13.81 12.51 -3.14
CA ASP A 279 15.14 12.88 -3.64
C ASP A 279 15.86 13.81 -2.63
N PRO A 280 17.16 13.62 -2.37
CA PRO A 280 18.02 12.56 -2.91
C PRO A 280 17.73 11.18 -2.30
N LEU A 281 17.73 10.14 -3.15
CA LEU A 281 17.43 8.77 -2.73
C LEU A 281 18.55 8.16 -1.86
N ILE A 282 18.14 7.48 -0.80
CA ILE A 282 19.04 6.74 0.10
C ILE A 282 19.23 5.31 -0.41
N ARG A 283 20.49 4.88 -0.54
CA ARG A 283 20.88 3.52 -0.99
C ARG A 283 20.22 3.11 -2.34
N ASP A 284 20.24 4.00 -3.32
CA ASP A 284 19.57 3.82 -4.62
C ASP A 284 18.03 3.70 -4.51
N GLY A 285 17.45 4.28 -3.46
CA GLY A 285 16.00 4.32 -3.25
C GLY A 285 15.45 3.04 -2.64
N THR A 286 16.24 2.32 -1.86
CA THR A 286 15.81 1.14 -1.09
C THR A 286 15.60 1.41 0.39
N LEU A 287 16.08 2.55 0.90
CA LEU A 287 15.80 3.01 2.26
C LEU A 287 14.94 4.28 2.25
N PRO A 288 14.01 4.43 3.19
CA PRO A 288 13.11 5.57 3.24
C PRO A 288 13.82 6.82 3.74
N SER A 289 13.45 7.99 3.22
CA SER A 289 13.85 9.29 3.78
C SER A 289 12.96 9.72 4.95
N LYS A 290 11.77 9.13 5.09
CA LYS A 290 10.85 9.36 6.19
C LYS A 290 10.08 8.10 6.53
N VAL A 291 9.95 7.83 7.83
CA VAL A 291 9.18 6.72 8.39
C VAL A 291 8.13 7.30 9.34
N ILE A 292 6.87 6.95 9.15
CA ILE A 292 5.77 7.37 10.02
C ILE A 292 5.14 6.11 10.60
N GLU A 293 5.24 5.96 11.91
CA GLU A 293 4.53 4.96 12.70
C GLU A 293 3.25 5.60 13.25
N LEU A 294 2.12 4.95 13.02
CA LEU A 294 0.80 5.46 13.39
C LEU A 294 0.29 4.76 14.65
N LYS A 295 -0.38 5.51 15.52
CA LYS A 295 -1.15 4.94 16.63
C LYS A 295 -2.51 5.61 16.68
N ASN A 296 -3.57 4.82 16.81
CA ASN A 296 -4.93 5.34 17.03
C ASN A 296 -5.28 5.48 18.53
N LYS A 297 -4.30 5.26 19.42
CA LYS A 297 -4.42 5.36 20.88
C LYS A 297 -3.23 6.10 21.47
N PRO A 298 -3.34 6.66 22.69
CA PRO A 298 -2.23 7.34 23.35
C PRO A 298 -0.99 6.44 23.47
N ALA A 299 0.15 6.94 23.00
CA ALA A 299 1.42 6.22 22.96
C ALA A 299 2.14 6.26 24.31
N GLY A 300 2.76 5.15 24.71
CA GLY A 300 3.58 5.03 25.91
C GLY A 300 4.96 4.44 25.60
N THR A 301 5.56 3.78 26.59
CA THR A 301 6.90 3.17 26.48
C THR A 301 7.01 2.18 25.33
N ARG A 302 5.99 1.34 25.12
CA ARG A 302 6.01 0.31 24.06
C ARG A 302 6.13 0.92 22.67
N GLU A 303 5.39 1.98 22.40
CA GLU A 303 5.40 2.66 21.11
C GLU A 303 6.71 3.43 20.89
N ILE A 304 7.29 4.00 21.95
CA ILE A 304 8.64 4.58 21.90
C ILE A 304 9.68 3.52 21.58
N GLU A 305 9.67 2.38 22.28
CA GLU A 305 10.58 1.27 22.02
C GLU A 305 10.44 0.74 20.59
N GLN A 306 9.27 0.85 19.97
CA GLN A 306 9.06 0.45 18.58
C GLN A 306 9.80 1.36 17.60
N VAL A 307 9.67 2.68 17.74
CA VAL A 307 10.35 3.62 16.85
C VAL A 307 11.86 3.71 17.12
N THR A 308 12.32 3.52 18.36
CA THR A 308 13.77 3.42 18.65
C THR A 308 14.35 2.16 18.02
N ARG A 309 13.63 1.02 18.01
CA ARG A 309 14.08 -0.17 17.26
C ARG A 309 14.20 0.11 15.76
N TYR A 310 13.32 0.92 15.17
CA TYR A 310 13.45 1.28 13.75
C TYR A 310 14.72 2.11 13.50
N PHE A 311 15.00 3.07 14.39
CA PHE A 311 16.25 3.83 14.36
C PHE A 311 17.46 2.90 14.41
N ASP A 312 17.52 1.99 15.38
CA ASP A 312 18.64 1.06 15.56
C ASP A 312 18.83 0.18 14.31
N TRP A 313 17.73 -0.30 13.72
CA TRP A 313 17.79 -1.08 12.49
C TRP A 313 18.32 -0.27 11.31
N LEU A 314 17.83 0.95 11.11
CA LEU A 314 18.29 1.84 10.05
C LEU A 314 19.79 2.17 10.19
N GLN A 315 20.24 2.39 11.43
CA GLN A 315 21.65 2.61 11.74
C GLN A 315 22.51 1.38 11.40
N LEU A 316 22.02 0.17 11.67
CA LEU A 316 22.71 -1.08 11.33
C LEU A 316 22.83 -1.33 9.82
N VAL A 317 21.78 -1.04 9.05
CA VAL A 317 21.77 -1.29 7.60
C VAL A 317 22.46 -0.19 6.77
N GLY A 318 22.71 0.97 7.38
CA GLY A 318 23.53 2.01 6.77
C GLY A 318 24.02 3.05 7.78
N GLU A 319 25.35 3.12 7.96
CA GLU A 319 26.03 4.01 8.92
C GLU A 319 25.59 5.50 8.84
N ASN A 320 25.19 5.98 7.66
CA ASN A 320 24.65 7.33 7.46
C ASN A 320 23.15 7.36 7.14
N ALA A 321 22.50 6.22 6.88
CA ALA A 321 21.10 6.18 6.46
C ALA A 321 20.16 6.77 7.52
N VAL A 322 20.47 6.55 8.80
CA VAL A 322 19.67 7.09 9.90
C VAL A 322 19.71 8.63 9.97
N LYS A 323 20.84 9.26 9.60
CA LYS A 323 20.97 10.73 9.58
C LYS A 323 20.10 11.36 8.50
N ASP A 324 19.89 10.62 7.41
CA ASP A 324 19.10 11.06 6.26
C ASP A 324 17.64 10.62 6.36
N THR A 325 17.25 9.94 7.46
CA THR A 325 15.89 9.43 7.68
C THR A 325 15.21 10.14 8.85
N GLU A 326 14.04 10.73 8.60
CA GLU A 326 13.17 11.29 9.63
C GLU A 326 12.20 10.20 10.15
N LEU A 327 12.22 9.92 11.46
CA LEU A 327 11.31 8.97 12.10
C LEU A 327 10.22 9.73 12.87
N ILE A 328 8.96 9.37 12.66
CA ILE A 328 7.83 10.06 13.29
C ILE A 328 6.92 9.04 13.96
N LEU A 329 6.63 9.25 15.24
CA LEU A 329 5.53 8.58 15.93
C LEU A 329 4.32 9.53 15.97
N TYR A 330 3.25 9.18 15.26
CA TYR A 330 2.04 9.99 15.16
C TYR A 330 0.89 9.35 15.93
N ALA A 331 0.48 9.99 17.02
CA ALA A 331 -0.48 9.46 17.99
C ALA A 331 -1.46 10.55 18.47
N PRO A 332 -2.58 10.21 19.11
CA PRO A 332 -3.49 11.22 19.66
C PRO A 332 -2.78 12.05 20.74
N SER A 333 -2.08 11.37 21.65
CA SER A 333 -1.32 11.98 22.74
C SER A 333 -0.22 11.03 23.23
N PHE A 334 0.68 11.54 24.07
CA PHE A 334 1.79 10.79 24.64
C PHE A 334 1.64 10.70 26.16
N ARG A 335 1.79 9.49 26.70
CA ARG A 335 1.77 9.28 28.16
C ARG A 335 3.07 9.82 28.76
N ARG A 336 3.07 10.10 30.07
CA ARG A 336 4.29 10.48 30.82
C ARG A 336 5.45 9.47 30.73
N THR A 337 5.13 8.23 30.34
CA THR A 337 6.09 7.13 30.14
C THR A 337 6.68 7.08 28.74
N ALA A 338 6.17 7.87 27.79
CA ALA A 338 6.74 8.03 26.46
C ALA A 338 7.93 8.99 26.52
N ARG A 339 9.12 8.46 26.84
CA ARG A 339 10.36 9.24 26.98
C ARG A 339 11.40 8.74 26.00
N LEU A 340 11.89 9.63 25.14
CA LEU A 340 13.00 9.35 24.24
C LEU A 340 14.35 9.56 24.96
N GLY A 341 15.25 8.59 24.79
CA GLY A 341 16.67 8.73 25.12
C GLY A 341 17.30 9.88 24.32
N GLN A 342 18.34 10.49 24.87
CA GLN A 342 18.98 11.69 24.29
C GLN A 342 19.54 11.41 22.90
N GLU A 343 20.03 10.20 22.68
CA GLU A 343 20.60 9.70 21.42
C GLU A 343 19.60 9.63 20.26
N TYR A 344 18.29 9.60 20.54
CA TYR A 344 17.25 9.48 19.52
C TYR A 344 16.56 10.80 19.15
N ARG A 345 16.74 11.86 19.96
CA ARG A 345 15.92 13.08 19.89
C ARG A 345 16.09 13.88 18.61
N ASP A 346 17.25 13.75 17.97
CA ASP A 346 17.54 14.48 16.73
C ASP A 346 16.85 13.86 15.51
N ASN A 347 16.41 12.60 15.59
CA ASN A 347 15.88 11.84 14.46
C ASN A 347 14.45 11.32 14.66
N ILE A 348 14.00 11.18 15.92
CA ILE A 348 12.65 10.70 16.25
C ILE A 348 11.79 11.86 16.73
N HIS A 349 10.71 12.15 16.00
CA HIS A 349 9.74 13.18 16.32
C HIS A 349 8.43 12.58 16.84
N LEU A 350 7.96 13.10 17.98
CA LEU A 350 6.68 12.74 18.58
C LEU A 350 5.64 13.79 18.18
N VAL A 351 4.63 13.39 17.39
CA VAL A 351 3.62 14.31 16.88
C VAL A 351 2.23 13.92 17.36
N SER A 352 1.59 14.82 18.10
CA SER A 352 0.22 14.64 18.63
C SER A 352 -0.82 15.25 17.70
N PHE A 353 -1.89 14.50 17.41
CA PHE A 353 -3.04 15.00 16.65
C PHE A 353 -4.27 15.33 17.48
N ASP A 354 -4.25 15.06 18.79
CA ASP A 354 -5.29 15.46 19.73
C ASP A 354 -4.71 16.32 20.86
N SER A 355 -3.99 17.37 20.48
CA SER A 355 -3.52 18.37 21.42
C SER A 355 -4.63 19.37 21.70
N SER A 356 -5.33 19.20 22.82
CA SER A 356 -5.79 20.37 23.57
C SER A 356 -4.53 21.11 24.02
N SER A 357 -4.28 22.28 23.43
CA SER A 357 -3.22 23.23 23.77
C SER A 357 -2.76 23.19 25.24
N HIS A 358 -1.71 22.43 25.55
CA HIS A 358 -0.87 22.59 26.76
C HIS A 358 0.43 21.77 26.80
N GLU A 359 0.74 20.90 25.81
CA GLU A 359 1.95 20.04 25.86
C GLU A 359 3.00 20.34 24.78
N GLN A 360 2.97 21.51 24.12
CA GLN A 360 4.00 21.87 23.13
C GLN A 360 5.29 22.46 23.72
N GLU A 361 5.39 22.68 25.04
CA GLU A 361 6.58 23.32 25.64
C GLU A 361 7.50 22.39 26.45
N GLN A 362 7.23 21.09 26.58
CA GLN A 362 8.11 20.19 27.36
C GLN A 362 8.21 18.74 26.82
N LEU A 363 8.41 18.57 25.51
CA LEU A 363 8.90 17.30 24.95
C LEU A 363 10.21 17.50 24.20
#